data_AF-A0A1S2YJ59-F1
#
_entry.id   AF-A0A1S2YJ59-F1
#
_cell.length_a   1.000
_cell.length_b   1.000
_cell.length_c   1.000
_cell.angle_alpha   90.00
_cell.angle_beta   90.00
_cell.angle_gamma   90.00
#
_symmetry.space_group_name_H-M   'P 1'
#
loop_
_entity.id
_entity.type
_entity.pdbx_description
1 polymer ?
#
loop_
_entity_poly.entity_id
_entity_poly.type
_entity_poly.pdbx_seq_one_letter_code
_entity_poly.pdbx_strand_id
1 'polypeptide(L)'
;MEPTCAACAMEWSIQLEKGLRSSKPGVPVKAILQMGPHLQHWSRELESGIVSNAMFDLVPGEDELFANAILLRLADAFRGGNKEIRLSVVRVFLIEQKHHNNRKHKQCKGLLSMARVANHLELLKRVKSVFNDGDSVSKALALILFGCWADFANDNAQIRYLILSSLVSPHYCEVRASLFATGCFCEISDDFACITLEMLFNMMNSPAVSLPIKSAAARVFAKFKCSYSVAKKAYKIGLELISSSSNEDILVIMLLSLSKLASVSTLLTSNHVEFLISFQERQLTSHVQETTLRCIHFLSRNNPSLKLYCNTSFEVPDGNGVELTPSEYEVWKGDWTDDEMVELNKLLSDFELL
;
A
#
# COMPACT_ATOMS: atom_id res chain seq x y z
N MET A 1 37.77 -7.28 2.29
CA MET A 1 36.66 -7.38 3.27
C MET A 1 35.50 -6.61 2.70
N GLU A 2 34.31 -7.21 2.65
CA GLU A 2 33.09 -6.47 2.36
C GLU A 2 32.80 -5.51 3.53
N PRO A 3 32.31 -4.28 3.27
CA PRO A 3 31.97 -3.33 4.33
C PRO A 3 30.82 -3.87 5.20
N THR A 4 30.88 -3.62 6.51
CA THR A 4 29.81 -4.00 7.44
C THR A 4 28.54 -3.18 7.19
N CYS A 5 27.37 -3.69 7.59
CA CYS A 5 26.09 -2.98 7.47
C CYS A 5 26.14 -1.57 8.10
N ALA A 6 26.80 -1.42 9.25
CA ALA A 6 26.99 -0.14 9.92
C ALA A 6 27.88 0.82 9.10
N ALA A 7 28.95 0.33 8.46
CA ALA A 7 29.80 1.16 7.60
C ALA A 7 29.06 1.62 6.34
N CYS A 8 28.25 0.75 5.73
CA CYS A 8 27.38 1.10 4.61
C CYS A 8 26.35 2.17 5.02
N ALA A 9 25.66 1.96 6.15
CA ALA A 9 24.67 2.88 6.69
C ALA A 9 25.27 4.26 7.01
N MET A 10 26.48 4.30 7.60
CA MET A 10 27.21 5.52 7.85
C MET A 10 27.54 6.26 6.56
N GLU A 11 28.06 5.57 5.55
CA GLU A 11 28.39 6.18 4.26
C GLU A 11 27.15 6.75 3.56
N TRP A 12 26.04 6.00 3.54
CA TRP A 12 24.77 6.48 2.98
C TRP A 12 24.26 7.72 3.72
N SER A 13 24.36 7.72 5.06
CA SER A 13 24.02 8.86 5.92
C SER A 13 24.85 10.11 5.57
N ILE A 14 26.17 9.95 5.37
CA ILE A 14 27.08 11.03 4.99
C ILE A 14 26.77 11.54 3.57
N GLN A 15 26.54 10.64 2.61
CA GLN A 15 26.23 11.00 1.23
C GLN A 15 24.91 11.77 1.14
N LEU A 16 23.88 11.34 1.87
CA LEU A 16 22.60 12.04 1.95
C LEU A 16 22.80 13.45 2.51
N GLU A 17 23.51 13.60 3.62
CA GLU A 17 23.78 14.91 4.24
C GLU A 17 24.55 15.85 3.30
N LYS A 18 25.59 15.36 2.62
CA LYS A 18 26.34 16.12 1.61
C LYS A 18 25.44 16.55 0.46
N GLY A 19 24.60 15.64 -0.03
CA GLY A 19 23.67 15.92 -1.12
C GLY A 19 22.61 16.95 -0.76
N LEU A 20 22.02 16.85 0.44
CA LEU A 20 21.01 17.79 0.94
C LEU A 20 21.57 19.21 1.17
N ARG A 21 22.85 19.34 1.55
CA ARG A 21 23.51 20.65 1.71
C ARG A 21 23.96 21.30 0.41
N SER A 22 23.93 20.58 -0.70
CA SER A 22 24.37 21.11 -1.99
C SER A 22 23.42 22.22 -2.47
N SER A 23 23.98 23.38 -2.82
CA SER A 23 23.24 24.47 -3.48
C SER A 23 22.95 24.22 -4.96
N LYS A 24 23.55 23.18 -5.55
CA LYS A 24 23.35 22.84 -6.96
C LYS A 24 21.92 22.30 -7.17
N PRO A 25 21.14 22.87 -8.10
CA PRO A 25 19.79 22.38 -8.44
C PRO A 25 19.81 20.89 -8.80
N GLY A 26 18.78 20.16 -8.36
CA GLY A 26 18.61 18.72 -8.62
C GLY A 26 19.52 17.78 -7.80
N VAL A 27 20.62 18.27 -7.20
CA VAL A 27 21.48 17.42 -6.37
C VAL A 27 20.77 16.91 -5.11
N PRO A 28 20.01 17.73 -4.35
CA PRO A 28 19.24 17.24 -3.21
C PRO A 28 18.23 16.16 -3.60
N VAL A 29 17.51 16.35 -4.70
CA VAL A 29 16.53 15.38 -5.24
C VAL A 29 17.23 14.06 -5.58
N LYS A 30 18.35 14.10 -6.30
CA LYS A 30 19.12 12.90 -6.66
C LYS A 30 19.60 12.16 -5.42
N ALA A 31 20.12 12.88 -4.42
CA ALA A 31 20.60 12.29 -3.17
C ALA A 31 19.47 11.60 -2.39
N ILE A 32 18.27 12.20 -2.36
CA ILE A 32 17.10 11.59 -1.75
C ILE A 32 16.72 10.31 -2.50
N LEU A 33 16.55 10.36 -3.83
CA LEU A 33 16.12 9.21 -4.63
C LEU A 33 17.09 8.03 -4.55
N GLN A 34 18.39 8.28 -4.40
CA GLN A 34 19.40 7.24 -4.17
C GLN A 34 19.16 6.44 -2.88
N MET A 35 18.42 7.00 -1.90
CA MET A 35 18.10 6.27 -0.67
C MET A 35 17.06 5.17 -0.90
N GLY A 36 16.23 5.22 -1.94
CA GLY A 36 15.21 4.19 -2.20
C GLY A 36 15.78 2.76 -2.23
N PRO A 37 16.74 2.47 -3.13
CA PRO A 37 17.42 1.17 -3.16
C PRO A 37 18.17 0.83 -1.87
N HIS A 38 18.75 1.83 -1.19
CA HIS A 38 19.47 1.60 0.07
C HIS A 38 18.52 1.18 1.20
N LEU A 39 17.36 1.83 1.34
CA LEU A 39 16.35 1.43 2.33
C LEU A 39 15.82 0.02 2.05
N GLN A 40 15.60 -0.34 0.78
CA GLN A 40 15.21 -1.71 0.40
C GLN A 40 16.30 -2.74 0.73
N HIS A 41 17.56 -2.43 0.44
CA HIS A 41 18.70 -3.29 0.77
C HIS A 41 18.78 -3.51 2.28
N TRP A 42 18.66 -2.43 3.04
CA TRP A 42 18.72 -2.49 4.49
C TRP A 42 17.58 -3.32 5.08
N SER A 43 16.36 -3.12 4.57
CA SER A 43 15.18 -3.92 4.90
C SER A 43 15.35 -5.41 4.54
N ARG A 44 16.37 -5.81 3.75
CA ARG A 44 16.78 -7.23 3.51
C ARG A 44 17.84 -7.71 4.48
N GLU A 45 18.91 -6.95 4.69
CA GLU A 45 20.03 -7.38 5.55
C GLU A 45 19.62 -7.52 7.02
N LEU A 46 18.66 -6.72 7.45
CA LEU A 46 18.10 -6.81 8.79
C LEU A 46 17.24 -8.08 8.99
N GLU A 47 16.87 -8.78 7.90
CA GLU A 47 16.23 -10.10 7.94
C GLU A 47 17.24 -11.23 8.23
N SER A 48 18.54 -11.03 7.95
CA SER A 48 19.61 -12.02 8.17
C SER A 48 20.44 -11.76 9.44
N GLY A 49 20.38 -10.54 9.98
CA GLY A 49 21.27 -10.07 11.07
C GLY A 49 21.05 -10.66 12.46
N ILE A 50 19.91 -11.31 12.76
CA ILE A 50 19.66 -11.90 14.09
C ILE A 50 20.66 -13.02 14.41
N VAL A 51 21.25 -13.68 13.40
CA VAL A 51 22.17 -14.81 13.59
C VAL A 51 23.65 -14.40 13.56
N SER A 52 24.02 -13.28 12.93
CA SER A 52 25.44 -12.93 12.66
C SER A 52 26.08 -12.04 13.73
N ASN A 53 25.32 -11.15 14.37
CA ASN A 53 25.88 -10.16 15.30
C ASN A 53 26.48 -10.77 16.58
N ALA A 54 26.06 -11.99 16.96
CA ALA A 54 26.64 -12.71 18.09
C ALA A 54 28.03 -13.31 17.80
N MET A 55 28.47 -13.34 16.54
CA MET A 55 29.68 -14.05 16.12
C MET A 55 30.91 -13.13 15.92
N PHE A 56 30.73 -11.80 15.88
CA PHE A 56 31.77 -10.86 15.45
C PHE A 56 32.06 -9.67 16.40
N ASP A 57 31.59 -9.69 17.66
CA ASP A 57 31.80 -8.60 18.64
C ASP A 57 31.43 -7.18 18.11
N LEU A 58 30.51 -7.11 17.15
CA LEU A 58 30.01 -5.83 16.62
C LEU A 58 29.07 -5.19 17.66
N VAL A 59 29.22 -3.89 17.91
CA VAL A 59 28.33 -3.13 18.80
C VAL A 59 26.90 -3.24 18.25
N PRO A 60 25.96 -3.89 18.98
CA PRO A 60 24.59 -4.03 18.49
C PRO A 60 23.94 -2.64 18.38
N GLY A 61 23.34 -2.33 17.22
CA GLY A 61 22.48 -1.15 17.05
C GLY A 61 23.14 0.12 16.51
N GLU A 62 24.44 0.11 16.15
CA GLU A 62 25.07 1.27 15.47
C GLU A 62 24.43 1.56 14.11
N ASP A 63 24.06 0.52 13.37
CA ASP A 63 23.30 0.64 12.12
C ASP A 63 21.92 1.26 12.36
N GLU A 64 21.23 0.89 13.45
CA GLU A 64 19.93 1.50 13.82
C GLU A 64 20.05 3.01 14.12
N LEU A 65 21.15 3.46 14.71
CA LEU A 65 21.42 4.89 14.91
C LEU A 65 21.54 5.64 13.58
N PHE A 66 22.28 5.08 12.62
CA PHE A 66 22.39 5.68 11.28
C PHE A 66 21.06 5.61 10.52
N ALA A 67 20.26 4.57 10.72
CA ALA A 67 18.93 4.45 10.12
C ALA A 67 18.03 5.57 10.59
N ASN A 68 17.97 5.74 11.90
CA ASN A 68 17.20 6.79 12.54
C ASN A 68 17.69 8.18 12.09
N ALA A 69 19.00 8.39 11.96
CA ALA A 69 19.56 9.64 11.43
C ALA A 69 19.15 9.89 9.96
N ILE A 70 19.17 8.87 9.11
CA ILE A 70 18.71 8.98 7.71
C ILE A 70 17.22 9.33 7.66
N LEU A 71 16.38 8.62 8.43
CA LEU A 71 14.94 8.88 8.49
C LEU A 71 14.66 10.31 8.96
N LEU A 72 15.36 10.79 9.99
CA LEU A 72 15.23 12.16 10.47
C LEU A 72 15.64 13.19 9.42
N ARG A 73 16.76 12.97 8.71
CA ARG A 73 17.19 13.86 7.62
C ARG A 73 16.19 13.89 6.47
N LEU A 74 15.58 12.76 6.11
CA LEU A 74 14.52 12.71 5.11
C LEU A 74 13.26 13.45 5.57
N ALA A 75 12.88 13.33 6.84
CA ALA A 75 11.76 14.08 7.40
C ALA A 75 12.05 15.59 7.49
N ASP A 76 13.28 15.99 7.80
CA ASP A 76 13.72 17.40 7.77
C ASP A 76 13.71 17.95 6.34
N ALA A 77 14.19 17.17 5.36
CA ALA A 77 14.12 17.52 3.94
C ALA A 77 12.66 17.68 3.48
N PHE A 78 11.76 16.80 3.89
CA PHE A 78 10.33 16.93 3.61
C PHE A 78 9.73 18.21 4.21
N ARG A 79 10.09 18.51 5.47
CA ARG A 79 9.60 19.69 6.20
C ARG A 79 10.06 21.00 5.57
N GLY A 80 11.35 21.15 5.33
CA GLY A 80 11.94 22.39 4.83
C GLY A 80 12.02 22.49 3.29
N GLY A 81 11.76 21.39 2.58
CA GLY A 81 11.92 21.31 1.14
C GLY A 81 10.79 21.96 0.35
N ASN A 82 11.09 22.28 -0.92
CA ASN A 82 10.09 22.62 -1.90
C ASN A 82 9.28 21.37 -2.33
N LYS A 83 8.34 21.56 -3.24
CA LYS A 83 7.47 20.50 -3.76
C LYS A 83 8.24 19.30 -4.33
N GLU A 84 9.27 19.54 -5.12
CA GLU A 84 10.10 18.48 -5.74
C GLU A 84 10.84 17.65 -4.69
N ILE A 85 11.39 18.30 -3.65
CA ILE A 85 12.05 17.61 -2.53
C ILE A 85 11.03 16.74 -1.79
N ARG A 86 9.85 17.29 -1.45
CA ARG A 86 8.78 16.54 -0.76
C ARG A 86 8.35 15.32 -1.55
N LEU A 87 8.15 15.50 -2.85
CA LEU A 87 7.79 14.42 -3.77
C LEU A 87 8.86 13.33 -3.80
N SER A 88 10.14 13.72 -3.85
CA SER A 88 11.27 12.79 -3.87
C SER A 88 11.34 11.94 -2.60
N VAL A 89 11.08 12.56 -1.43
CA VAL A 89 11.02 11.84 -0.14
C VAL A 89 9.88 10.83 -0.16
N VAL A 90 8.68 11.24 -0.60
CA VAL A 90 7.52 10.34 -0.72
C VAL A 90 7.82 9.15 -1.64
N ARG A 91 8.45 9.39 -2.79
CA ARG A 91 8.86 8.32 -3.73
C ARG A 91 9.77 7.28 -3.07
N VAL A 92 10.75 7.72 -2.28
CA VAL A 92 11.66 6.81 -1.55
C VAL A 92 10.88 5.87 -0.63
N PHE A 93 9.92 6.38 0.14
CA PHE A 93 9.13 5.56 1.05
C PHE A 93 8.12 4.65 0.34
N LEU A 94 7.56 5.08 -0.79
CA LEU A 94 6.72 4.21 -1.63
C LEU A 94 7.50 3.05 -2.25
N ILE A 95 8.75 3.30 -2.66
CA ILE A 95 9.65 2.27 -3.18
C ILE A 95 9.95 1.23 -2.09
N GLU A 96 10.19 1.66 -0.86
CA GLU A 96 10.40 0.77 0.29
C GLU A 96 9.13 -0.03 0.60
N GLN A 97 7.97 0.62 0.64
CA GLN A 97 6.70 -0.05 0.94
C GLN A 97 6.30 -1.09 -0.13
N LYS A 98 6.52 -0.81 -1.43
CA LYS A 98 6.29 -1.79 -2.51
C LYS A 98 7.15 -3.03 -2.33
N HIS A 99 8.39 -2.86 -1.84
CA HIS A 99 9.29 -3.98 -1.59
C HIS A 99 8.80 -4.87 -0.45
N HIS A 100 8.35 -4.26 0.65
CA HIS A 100 7.79 -4.97 1.80
C HIS A 100 6.60 -5.86 1.42
N ASN A 101 5.67 -5.32 0.62
CA ASN A 101 4.44 -6.02 0.25
C ASN A 101 4.64 -7.20 -0.71
N ASN A 102 5.71 -7.19 -1.51
CA ASN A 102 6.02 -8.29 -2.43
C ASN A 102 6.64 -9.52 -1.74
N ARG A 103 6.86 -9.48 -0.43
CA ARG A 103 7.51 -10.58 0.31
C ARG A 103 6.49 -11.60 0.83
N LYS A 104 6.73 -12.87 0.50
CA LYS A 104 5.90 -14.03 0.90
C LYS A 104 5.93 -14.35 2.40
N HIS A 105 6.82 -13.74 3.18
CA HIS A 105 7.03 -14.07 4.59
C HIS A 105 6.62 -12.93 5.51
N LYS A 106 5.41 -13.02 6.07
CA LYS A 106 4.80 -12.13 7.09
C LYS A 106 5.56 -12.02 8.42
N GLN A 107 6.69 -12.70 8.60
CA GLN A 107 7.38 -12.79 9.89
C GLN A 107 8.45 -11.72 10.11
N CYS A 108 8.86 -10.98 9.07
CA CYS A 108 9.93 -10.01 9.17
C CYS A 108 9.38 -8.58 9.30
N LYS A 109 9.62 -7.96 10.46
CA LYS A 109 9.30 -6.56 10.72
C LYS A 109 10.28 -5.67 9.92
N GLY A 110 9.78 -4.99 8.89
CA GLY A 110 10.58 -4.12 8.00
C GLY A 110 11.33 -3.00 8.72
N LEU A 111 12.15 -2.24 8.00
CA LEU A 111 12.90 -1.10 8.53
C LEU A 111 12.01 -0.09 9.27
N LEU A 112 10.80 0.10 8.76
CA LEU A 112 9.82 1.05 9.29
C LEU A 112 8.93 0.46 10.39
N SER A 113 9.23 -0.75 10.86
CA SER A 113 8.49 -1.31 11.98
C SER A 113 8.73 -0.50 13.26
N MET A 114 7.68 -0.35 14.07
CA MET A 114 7.70 0.48 15.28
C MET A 114 8.86 0.17 16.23
N ALA A 115 9.23 -1.11 16.37
CA ALA A 115 10.31 -1.54 17.25
C ALA A 115 11.70 -1.01 16.84
N ARG A 116 11.83 -0.49 15.62
CA ARG A 116 13.12 -0.17 14.97
C ARG A 116 13.27 1.30 14.65
N VAL A 117 12.18 2.07 14.71
CA VAL A 117 12.18 3.50 14.49
C VAL A 117 12.18 4.22 15.83
N ALA A 118 13.39 4.45 16.37
CA ALA A 118 13.58 5.04 17.70
C ALA A 118 12.87 6.40 17.86
N ASN A 119 13.03 7.33 16.90
CA ASN A 119 12.46 8.68 16.98
C ASN A 119 11.16 8.83 16.17
N HIS A 120 10.31 7.81 16.13
CA HIS A 120 9.08 7.81 15.33
C HIS A 120 8.16 9.03 15.63
N LEU A 121 8.03 9.45 16.90
CA LEU A 121 7.24 10.64 17.25
C LEU A 121 7.77 11.93 16.62
N GLU A 122 9.09 12.08 16.55
CA GLU A 122 9.74 13.26 15.94
C GLU A 122 9.57 13.26 14.42
N LEU A 123 9.57 12.08 13.78
CA LEU A 123 9.26 11.93 12.36
C LEU A 123 7.81 12.36 12.07
N LEU A 124 6.85 11.83 12.84
CA LEU A 124 5.44 12.18 12.71
C LEU A 124 5.22 13.68 12.93
N LYS A 125 5.86 14.28 13.93
CA LYS A 125 5.76 15.72 14.22
C LYS A 125 6.23 16.58 13.04
N ARG A 126 7.35 16.22 12.41
CA ARG A 126 7.87 16.95 11.23
C ARG A 126 6.90 16.89 10.05
N VAL A 127 6.42 15.71 9.69
CA VAL A 127 5.48 15.54 8.57
C VAL A 127 4.13 16.18 8.89
N LYS A 128 3.66 16.07 10.14
CA LYS A 128 2.43 16.73 10.58
C LYS A 128 2.50 18.26 10.46
N SER A 129 3.66 18.87 10.72
CA SER A 129 3.78 20.33 10.51
C SER A 129 3.53 20.73 9.05
N VAL A 130 4.00 19.93 8.09
CA VAL A 130 3.73 20.15 6.66
C VAL A 130 2.26 19.94 6.33
N PHE A 131 1.59 18.97 6.97
CA PHE A 131 0.15 18.79 6.79
C PHE A 131 -0.64 19.99 7.34
N ASN A 132 -0.29 20.50 8.51
CA ASN A 132 -1.02 21.60 9.13
C ASN A 132 -0.89 22.91 8.34
N ASP A 133 0.32 23.23 7.89
CA ASP A 133 0.66 24.53 7.33
C ASP A 133 0.73 24.52 5.78
N GLY A 134 0.61 23.35 5.16
CA GLY A 134 0.79 23.15 3.72
C GLY A 134 -0.45 23.43 2.87
N ASP A 135 -0.21 23.56 1.56
CA ASP A 135 -1.24 23.52 0.53
C ASP A 135 -1.81 22.10 0.35
N SER A 136 -2.84 21.97 -0.49
CA SER A 136 -3.51 20.68 -0.71
C SER A 136 -2.57 19.59 -1.23
N VAL A 137 -1.57 19.95 -2.04
CA VAL A 137 -0.55 19.00 -2.53
C VAL A 137 0.39 18.57 -1.39
N SER A 138 0.86 19.51 -0.58
CA SER A 138 1.72 19.18 0.57
C SER A 138 1.00 18.32 1.60
N LYS A 139 -0.30 18.58 1.83
CA LYS A 139 -1.18 17.74 2.66
C LYS A 139 -1.33 16.34 2.09
N ALA A 140 -1.58 16.23 0.78
CA ALA A 140 -1.66 14.93 0.10
C ALA A 140 -0.34 14.14 0.23
N LEU A 141 0.82 14.79 0.02
CA LEU A 141 2.12 14.14 0.19
C LEU A 141 2.37 13.70 1.64
N ALA A 142 1.94 14.49 2.63
CA ALA A 142 2.04 14.12 4.04
C ALA A 142 1.15 12.91 4.40
N LEU A 143 -0.07 12.86 3.87
CA LEU A 143 -0.97 11.70 4.03
C LEU A 143 -0.34 10.42 3.44
N ILE A 144 0.27 10.50 2.25
CA ILE A 144 0.98 9.35 1.66
C ILE A 144 2.12 8.90 2.59
N LEU A 145 2.92 9.82 3.13
CA LEU A 145 3.97 9.45 4.09
C LEU A 145 3.42 8.77 5.35
N PHE A 146 2.31 9.27 5.91
CA PHE A 146 1.67 8.58 7.04
C PHE A 146 1.26 7.16 6.67
N GLY A 147 0.74 6.93 5.47
CA GLY A 147 0.44 5.60 4.95
C GLY A 147 1.68 4.70 4.86
N CYS A 148 2.79 5.20 4.31
CA CYS A 148 4.06 4.46 4.27
C CYS A 148 4.60 4.12 5.67
N TRP A 149 4.21 4.91 6.68
CA TRP A 149 4.65 4.78 8.07
C TRP A 149 3.60 4.14 8.98
N ALA A 150 2.61 3.44 8.41
CA ALA A 150 1.47 2.91 9.15
C ALA A 150 1.86 2.14 10.43
N ASP A 151 2.92 1.33 10.37
CA ASP A 151 3.39 0.50 11.50
C ASP A 151 3.60 1.27 12.81
N PHE A 152 4.05 2.52 12.77
CA PHE A 152 4.19 3.36 13.97
C PHE A 152 3.28 4.59 13.98
N ALA A 153 2.75 4.98 12.81
CA ALA A 153 1.82 6.10 12.71
C ALA A 153 0.42 5.73 13.25
N ASN A 154 0.05 4.44 13.19
CA ASN A 154 -1.24 3.94 13.64
C ASN A 154 -1.51 4.22 15.13
N ASP A 155 -0.50 4.22 15.99
CA ASP A 155 -0.72 4.44 17.43
C ASP A 155 -0.93 5.91 17.77
N ASN A 156 -0.76 6.82 16.81
CA ASN A 156 -0.98 8.24 17.00
C ASN A 156 -2.41 8.64 16.63
N ALA A 157 -3.24 8.88 17.65
CA ALA A 157 -4.64 9.28 17.49
C ALA A 157 -4.82 10.55 16.63
N GLN A 158 -3.89 11.50 16.69
CA GLN A 158 -3.97 12.71 15.88
C GLN A 158 -3.75 12.38 14.40
N ILE A 159 -2.79 11.52 14.07
CA ILE A 159 -2.55 11.11 12.67
C ILE A 159 -3.74 10.31 12.12
N ARG A 160 -4.30 9.40 12.92
CA ARG A 160 -5.54 8.68 12.57
C ARG A 160 -6.68 9.64 12.25
N TYR A 161 -6.89 10.65 13.11
CA TYR A 161 -7.90 11.67 12.89
C TYR A 161 -7.64 12.46 11.59
N LEU A 162 -6.39 12.86 11.33
CA LEU A 162 -6.04 13.58 10.09
C LEU A 162 -6.41 12.75 8.86
N ILE A 163 -6.03 11.47 8.83
CA ILE A 163 -6.37 10.56 7.72
C ILE A 163 -7.88 10.51 7.53
N LEU A 164 -8.64 10.18 8.58
CA LEU A 164 -10.10 10.05 8.49
C LEU A 164 -10.78 11.37 8.07
N SER A 165 -10.37 12.50 8.65
CA SER A 165 -10.94 13.81 8.31
C SER A 165 -10.64 14.23 6.86
N SER A 166 -9.51 13.79 6.29
CA SER A 166 -9.16 14.06 4.88
C SER A 166 -9.97 13.23 3.87
N LEU A 167 -10.69 12.18 4.29
CA LEU A 167 -11.59 11.43 3.39
C LEU A 167 -12.79 12.27 2.92
N VAL A 168 -13.14 13.32 3.66
CA VAL A 168 -14.23 14.25 3.35
C VAL A 168 -13.72 15.64 2.93
N SER A 169 -12.43 15.75 2.60
CA SER A 169 -11.83 16.99 2.10
C SER A 169 -12.45 17.43 0.77
N PRO A 170 -12.63 18.74 0.52
CA PRO A 170 -13.04 19.22 -0.80
C PRO A 170 -11.93 19.06 -1.86
N HIS A 171 -10.68 18.79 -1.44
CA HIS A 171 -9.54 18.65 -2.34
C HIS A 171 -9.35 17.20 -2.78
N TYR A 172 -9.56 16.95 -4.07
CA TYR A 172 -9.43 15.62 -4.68
C TYR A 172 -8.11 14.89 -4.35
N CYS A 173 -6.98 15.62 -4.38
CA CYS A 173 -5.67 15.06 -4.06
C CYS A 173 -5.54 14.59 -2.60
N GLU A 174 -6.12 15.34 -1.66
CA GLU A 174 -6.14 14.96 -0.24
C GLU A 174 -7.00 13.71 -0.01
N VAL A 175 -8.17 13.62 -0.63
CA VAL A 175 -9.06 12.45 -0.50
C VAL A 175 -8.36 11.20 -1.04
N ARG A 176 -7.71 11.28 -2.21
CA ARG A 176 -6.98 10.13 -2.78
C ARG A 176 -5.79 9.71 -1.94
N ALA A 177 -4.99 10.66 -1.47
CA ALA A 177 -3.88 10.37 -0.59
C ALA A 177 -4.34 9.78 0.76
N SER A 178 -5.48 10.25 1.28
CA SER A 178 -6.10 9.70 2.48
C SER A 178 -6.60 8.27 2.25
N LEU A 179 -7.23 7.96 1.12
CA LEU A 179 -7.65 6.59 0.80
C LEU A 179 -6.46 5.61 0.74
N PHE A 180 -5.32 6.06 0.21
CA PHE A 180 -4.07 5.29 0.27
C PHE A 180 -3.62 5.02 1.72
N ALA A 181 -3.53 6.07 2.55
CA ALA A 181 -3.09 5.95 3.94
C ALA A 181 -4.05 5.09 4.77
N THR A 182 -5.34 5.27 4.52
CA THR A 182 -6.45 4.49 5.08
C THR A 182 -6.27 3.01 4.78
N GLY A 183 -6.00 2.65 3.51
CA GLY A 183 -5.70 1.27 3.13
C GLY A 183 -4.53 0.69 3.93
N CYS A 184 -3.44 1.44 4.08
CA CYS A 184 -2.28 0.99 4.85
C CYS A 184 -2.62 0.73 6.33
N PHE A 185 -3.42 1.61 6.96
CA PHE A 185 -3.82 1.45 8.36
C PHE A 185 -4.81 0.29 8.56
N CYS A 186 -5.73 0.08 7.61
CA CYS A 186 -6.67 -1.04 7.64
C CYS A 186 -5.99 -2.41 7.57
N GLU A 187 -4.75 -2.50 7.07
CA GLU A 187 -4.01 -3.77 7.05
C GLU A 187 -3.53 -4.19 8.45
N ILE A 188 -3.39 -3.25 9.39
CA ILE A 188 -2.75 -3.48 10.70
C ILE A 188 -3.65 -3.18 11.91
N SER A 189 -4.79 -2.51 11.71
CA SER A 189 -5.62 -2.00 12.81
C SER A 189 -7.10 -2.34 12.67
N ASP A 190 -7.61 -3.15 13.60
CA ASP A 190 -9.01 -3.60 13.61
C ASP A 190 -10.01 -2.47 13.88
N ASP A 191 -9.71 -1.59 14.84
CA ASP A 191 -10.64 -0.53 15.25
C ASP A 191 -10.71 0.58 14.19
N PHE A 192 -9.55 0.96 13.64
CA PHE A 192 -9.46 1.90 12.53
C PHE A 192 -10.19 1.37 11.29
N ALA A 193 -10.01 0.08 10.98
CA ALA A 193 -10.69 -0.57 9.87
C ALA A 193 -12.22 -0.58 10.06
N CYS A 194 -12.71 -0.90 11.25
CA CYS A 194 -14.16 -0.89 11.51
C CYS A 194 -14.82 0.47 11.23
N ILE A 195 -14.19 1.57 11.67
CA ILE A 195 -14.67 2.94 11.44
C ILE A 195 -14.61 3.29 9.96
N THR A 196 -13.46 3.01 9.34
CA THR A 196 -13.23 3.30 7.92
C THR A 196 -14.24 2.61 7.02
N LEU A 197 -14.58 1.35 7.32
CA LEU A 197 -15.48 0.57 6.49
C LEU A 197 -16.88 1.21 6.37
N GLU A 198 -17.37 1.83 7.44
CA GLU A 198 -18.61 2.61 7.42
C GLU A 198 -18.47 3.88 6.57
N MET A 199 -17.34 4.59 6.70
CA MET A 199 -17.07 5.77 5.87
C MET A 199 -16.99 5.43 4.38
N LEU A 200 -16.33 4.33 4.01
CA LEU A 200 -16.25 3.87 2.63
C LEU A 200 -17.62 3.46 2.09
N PHE A 201 -18.43 2.76 2.87
CA PHE A 201 -19.79 2.42 2.45
C PHE A 201 -20.61 3.68 2.13
N ASN A 202 -20.56 4.68 3.00
CA ASN A 202 -21.24 5.97 2.77
C ASN A 202 -20.68 6.71 1.55
N MET A 203 -19.35 6.70 1.37
CA MET A 203 -18.67 7.31 0.22
C MET A 203 -19.09 6.65 -1.11
N MET A 204 -19.19 5.32 -1.13
CA MET A 204 -19.58 4.54 -2.32
C MET A 204 -21.04 4.81 -2.73
N ASN A 205 -21.94 4.93 -1.76
CA ASN A 205 -23.36 5.18 -1.99
C ASN A 205 -23.71 6.67 -2.22
N SER A 206 -22.83 7.59 -1.84
CA SER A 206 -23.08 9.02 -2.01
C SER A 206 -23.04 9.44 -3.48
N PRO A 207 -24.05 10.15 -4.01
CA PRO A 207 -24.02 10.68 -5.37
C PRO A 207 -23.07 11.88 -5.52
N ALA A 208 -22.69 12.53 -4.41
CA ALA A 208 -21.78 13.68 -4.41
C ALA A 208 -20.31 13.29 -4.62
N VAL A 209 -19.98 12.00 -4.45
CA VAL A 209 -18.61 11.50 -4.61
C VAL A 209 -18.37 11.14 -6.06
N SER A 210 -17.28 11.66 -6.64
CA SER A 210 -16.91 11.41 -8.03
C SER A 210 -16.50 9.96 -8.27
N LEU A 211 -16.70 9.49 -9.50
CA LEU A 211 -16.37 8.11 -9.88
C LEU A 211 -14.90 7.73 -9.59
N PRO A 212 -13.87 8.57 -9.88
CA PRO A 212 -12.49 8.20 -9.57
C PRO A 212 -12.22 8.00 -8.07
N ILE A 213 -12.91 8.76 -7.20
CA ILE A 213 -12.82 8.57 -5.74
C ILE A 213 -13.51 7.27 -5.34
N LYS A 214 -14.69 6.95 -5.90
CA LYS A 214 -15.35 5.66 -5.67
C LYS A 214 -14.49 4.49 -6.13
N SER A 215 -13.84 4.58 -7.28
CA SER A 215 -12.89 3.58 -7.77
C SER A 215 -11.73 3.39 -6.80
N ALA A 216 -11.14 4.48 -6.30
CA ALA A 216 -10.09 4.40 -5.28
C ALA A 216 -10.61 3.78 -3.96
N ALA A 217 -11.80 4.16 -3.50
CA ALA A 217 -12.45 3.63 -2.30
C ALA A 217 -12.76 2.13 -2.42
N ALA A 218 -13.24 1.68 -3.58
CA ALA A 218 -13.49 0.27 -3.88
C ALA A 218 -12.21 -0.57 -3.72
N ARG A 219 -11.06 -0.05 -4.16
CA ARG A 219 -9.76 -0.75 -4.00
C ARG A 219 -9.34 -0.92 -2.55
N VAL A 220 -9.71 0.00 -1.66
CA VAL A 220 -9.40 -0.12 -0.22
C VAL A 220 -10.03 -1.36 0.39
N PHE A 221 -11.12 -1.92 -0.17
CA PHE A 221 -11.71 -3.18 0.31
C PHE A 221 -10.71 -4.35 0.34
N ALA A 222 -9.75 -4.39 -0.59
CA ALA A 222 -8.70 -5.41 -0.61
C ALA A 222 -7.77 -5.37 0.61
N LYS A 223 -7.75 -4.24 1.34
CA LYS A 223 -6.81 -3.95 2.43
C LYS A 223 -7.34 -4.33 3.81
N PHE A 224 -8.61 -4.73 3.93
CA PHE A 224 -9.24 -5.13 5.20
C PHE A 224 -8.82 -6.53 5.68
N LYS A 225 -7.50 -6.77 5.74
CA LYS A 225 -6.90 -8.08 6.04
C LYS A 225 -6.30 -8.22 7.44
N CYS A 226 -6.49 -7.21 8.30
CA CYS A 226 -5.94 -7.17 9.67
C CYS A 226 -6.44 -8.32 10.56
N SER A 227 -7.73 -8.67 10.48
CA SER A 227 -8.30 -9.83 11.16
C SER A 227 -9.39 -10.49 10.34
N TYR A 228 -9.69 -11.76 10.65
CA TYR A 228 -10.79 -12.48 10.01
C TYR A 228 -12.15 -11.80 10.22
N SER A 229 -12.41 -11.23 11.41
CA SER A 229 -13.66 -10.54 11.73
C SER A 229 -13.85 -9.32 10.82
N VAL A 230 -12.82 -8.49 10.69
CA VAL A 230 -12.82 -7.31 9.82
C VAL A 230 -12.93 -7.73 8.35
N ALA A 231 -12.15 -8.71 7.89
CA ALA A 231 -12.22 -9.21 6.53
C ALA A 231 -13.60 -9.73 6.16
N LYS A 232 -14.24 -10.50 7.06
CA LYS A 232 -15.61 -11.01 6.87
C LYS A 232 -16.63 -9.88 6.81
N LYS A 233 -16.50 -8.85 7.65
CA LYS A 233 -17.39 -7.68 7.65
C LYS A 233 -17.23 -6.88 6.35
N ALA A 234 -16.00 -6.58 5.96
CA ALA A 234 -15.69 -5.87 4.71
C ALA A 234 -16.17 -6.65 3.49
N TYR A 235 -15.99 -7.97 3.48
CA TYR A 235 -16.49 -8.84 2.42
C TYR A 235 -18.01 -8.76 2.27
N LYS A 236 -18.76 -8.87 3.37
CA LYS A 236 -20.23 -8.75 3.35
C LYS A 236 -20.71 -7.40 2.83
N ILE A 237 -20.14 -6.31 3.34
CA ILE A 237 -20.47 -4.95 2.90
C ILE A 237 -20.10 -4.75 1.42
N GLY A 238 -18.98 -5.32 0.97
CA GLY A 238 -18.60 -5.27 -0.43
C GLY A 238 -19.58 -6.00 -1.35
N LEU A 239 -20.10 -7.17 -0.93
CA LEU A 239 -21.14 -7.88 -1.70
C LEU A 239 -22.45 -7.09 -1.81
N GLU A 240 -22.82 -6.38 -0.74
CA GLU A 240 -23.96 -5.46 -0.73
C GLU A 240 -23.76 -4.35 -1.77
N LEU A 241 -22.58 -3.72 -1.76
CA LEU A 241 -22.22 -2.66 -2.73
C LEU A 241 -22.20 -3.15 -4.18
N ILE A 242 -21.73 -4.37 -4.44
CA ILE A 242 -21.79 -4.97 -5.79
C ILE A 242 -23.24 -5.16 -6.23
N SER A 243 -24.10 -5.63 -5.32
CA SER A 243 -25.49 -5.91 -5.62
C SER A 243 -26.29 -4.63 -5.88
N SER A 244 -25.91 -3.51 -5.26
CA SER A 244 -26.57 -2.20 -5.45
C SER A 244 -25.94 -1.34 -6.55
N SER A 245 -24.78 -1.71 -7.10
CA SER A 245 -24.09 -0.93 -8.12
C SER A 245 -24.67 -1.16 -9.51
N SER A 246 -25.04 -0.08 -10.20
CA SER A 246 -25.33 -0.09 -11.65
C SER A 246 -24.12 0.30 -12.51
N ASN A 247 -23.00 0.70 -11.89
CA ASN A 247 -21.80 1.10 -12.58
C ASN A 247 -20.86 -0.10 -12.76
N GLU A 248 -20.59 -0.45 -14.02
CA GLU A 248 -19.78 -1.61 -14.40
C GLU A 248 -18.31 -1.49 -13.96
N ASP A 249 -17.70 -0.31 -14.09
CA ASP A 249 -16.30 -0.08 -13.68
C ASP A 249 -16.12 -0.31 -12.18
N ILE A 250 -17.05 0.19 -11.37
CA ILE A 250 -17.06 -0.03 -9.93
C ILE A 250 -17.29 -1.51 -9.60
N LEU A 251 -18.18 -2.16 -10.33
CA LEU A 251 -18.47 -3.59 -10.17
C LEU A 251 -17.18 -4.40 -10.39
N VAL A 252 -16.49 -4.16 -11.51
CA VAL A 252 -15.21 -4.81 -11.85
C VAL A 252 -14.18 -4.58 -10.76
N ILE A 253 -13.95 -3.33 -10.33
CA ILE A 253 -12.97 -3.01 -9.29
C ILE A 253 -13.32 -3.71 -7.96
N MET A 254 -14.60 -3.76 -7.60
CA MET A 254 -15.06 -4.44 -6.39
C MET A 254 -14.85 -5.96 -6.48
N LEU A 255 -15.12 -6.61 -7.63
CA LEU A 255 -14.84 -8.03 -7.82
C LEU A 255 -13.36 -8.35 -7.63
N LEU A 256 -12.48 -7.56 -8.25
CA LEU A 256 -11.03 -7.69 -8.11
C LEU A 256 -10.60 -7.52 -6.63
N SER A 257 -11.15 -6.49 -5.97
CA SER A 257 -10.79 -6.15 -4.59
C SER A 257 -11.29 -7.19 -3.58
N LEU A 258 -12.51 -7.69 -3.75
CA LEU A 258 -13.07 -8.74 -2.91
C LEU A 258 -12.43 -10.10 -3.17
N SER A 259 -11.94 -10.38 -4.39
CA SER A 259 -11.14 -11.58 -4.67
C SER A 259 -9.82 -11.56 -3.92
N LYS A 260 -9.12 -10.42 -3.92
CA LYS A 260 -7.92 -10.25 -3.09
C LYS A 260 -8.23 -10.41 -1.60
N LEU A 261 -9.29 -9.76 -1.11
CA LEU A 261 -9.71 -9.87 0.28
C LEU A 261 -10.09 -11.32 0.65
N ALA A 262 -10.84 -12.02 -0.20
CA ALA A 262 -11.29 -13.39 0.06
C ALA A 262 -10.12 -14.38 0.13
N SER A 263 -9.01 -14.10 -0.55
CA SER A 263 -7.80 -14.94 -0.54
C SER A 263 -7.12 -15.06 0.84
N VAL A 264 -7.46 -14.20 1.79
CA VAL A 264 -6.88 -14.24 3.16
C VAL A 264 -7.37 -15.42 3.99
N SER A 265 -8.49 -16.04 3.60
CA SER A 265 -9.10 -17.15 4.34
C SER A 265 -9.79 -18.12 3.39
N THR A 266 -9.54 -19.41 3.55
CA THR A 266 -10.17 -20.49 2.78
C THR A 266 -11.71 -20.41 2.78
N LEU A 267 -12.31 -20.08 3.92
CA LEU A 267 -13.77 -19.91 4.05
C LEU A 267 -14.32 -18.75 3.21
N LEU A 268 -13.67 -17.57 3.24
CA LEU A 268 -14.09 -16.44 2.40
C LEU A 268 -13.87 -16.76 0.93
N THR A 269 -12.76 -17.42 0.62
CA THR A 269 -12.47 -17.86 -0.74
C THR A 269 -13.56 -18.78 -1.30
N SER A 270 -14.01 -19.80 -0.56
CA SER A 270 -15.08 -20.71 -1.00
C SER A 270 -16.37 -19.95 -1.32
N ASN A 271 -16.81 -19.10 -0.39
CA ASN A 271 -18.00 -18.29 -0.56
C ASN A 271 -17.88 -17.33 -1.75
N HIS A 272 -16.68 -16.82 -2.03
CA HIS A 272 -16.46 -15.92 -3.14
C HIS A 272 -16.43 -16.64 -4.49
N VAL A 273 -15.89 -17.86 -4.57
CA VAL A 273 -15.96 -18.67 -5.79
C VAL A 273 -17.40 -19.00 -6.15
N GLU A 274 -18.23 -19.41 -5.19
CA GLU A 274 -19.66 -19.65 -5.42
C GLU A 274 -20.38 -18.39 -5.92
N PHE A 275 -20.07 -17.24 -5.29
CA PHE A 275 -20.59 -15.95 -5.73
C PHE A 275 -20.15 -15.63 -7.17
N LEU A 276 -18.88 -15.80 -7.52
CA LEU A 276 -18.35 -15.55 -8.87
C LEU A 276 -18.98 -16.50 -9.92
N ILE A 277 -19.22 -17.76 -9.59
CA ILE A 277 -19.91 -18.71 -10.48
C ILE A 277 -21.34 -18.22 -10.77
N SER A 278 -22.05 -17.69 -9.77
CA SER A 278 -23.40 -17.14 -9.96
C SER A 278 -23.47 -15.95 -10.93
N PHE A 279 -22.34 -15.30 -11.24
CA PHE A 279 -22.28 -14.26 -12.27
C PHE A 279 -22.35 -14.83 -13.69
N GLN A 280 -21.91 -16.07 -13.90
CA GLN A 280 -21.95 -16.71 -15.23
C GLN A 280 -23.37 -16.98 -15.71
N GLU A 281 -24.32 -17.12 -14.79
CA GLU A 281 -25.75 -17.33 -15.09
C GLU A 281 -26.50 -16.02 -15.39
N ARG A 282 -25.87 -14.86 -15.18
CA ARG A 282 -26.46 -13.54 -15.42
C ARG A 282 -26.09 -13.03 -16.82
N GLN A 283 -27.01 -12.30 -17.46
CA GLN A 283 -26.69 -11.52 -18.67
C GLN A 283 -25.77 -10.35 -18.30
N LEU A 284 -24.48 -10.61 -18.29
CA LEU A 284 -23.43 -9.63 -18.01
C LEU A 284 -22.68 -9.28 -19.28
N THR A 285 -22.00 -8.13 -19.25
CA THR A 285 -21.08 -7.74 -20.32
C THR A 285 -19.89 -8.70 -20.39
N SER A 286 -19.25 -8.77 -21.56
CA SER A 286 -18.03 -9.55 -21.76
C SER A 286 -16.91 -9.15 -20.79
N HIS A 287 -16.82 -7.86 -20.46
CA HIS A 287 -15.80 -7.36 -19.54
C HIS A 287 -15.97 -7.85 -18.10
N VAL A 288 -17.21 -7.91 -17.59
CA VAL A 288 -17.49 -8.47 -16.27
C VAL A 288 -17.28 -9.99 -16.25
N GLN A 289 -17.65 -10.69 -17.33
CA GLN A 289 -17.41 -12.14 -17.45
C GLN A 289 -15.90 -12.47 -17.45
N GLU A 290 -15.12 -11.74 -18.24
CA GLU A 290 -13.66 -11.89 -18.28
C GLU A 290 -13.03 -11.61 -16.90
N THR A 291 -13.47 -10.53 -16.25
CA THR A 291 -13.03 -10.18 -14.89
C THR A 291 -13.36 -11.30 -13.90
N THR A 292 -14.55 -11.87 -13.97
CA THR A 292 -15.00 -12.97 -13.11
C THR A 292 -14.11 -14.21 -13.29
N LEU A 293 -13.80 -14.58 -14.54
CA LEU A 293 -12.88 -15.68 -14.84
C LEU A 293 -11.47 -15.42 -14.31
N ARG A 294 -10.95 -14.20 -14.49
CA ARG A 294 -9.65 -13.79 -13.93
C ARG A 294 -9.63 -13.91 -12.41
N CYS A 295 -10.72 -13.52 -11.74
CA CYS A 295 -10.88 -13.64 -10.29
C CYS A 295 -10.87 -15.10 -9.82
N ILE A 296 -11.64 -15.98 -10.48
CA ILE A 296 -11.66 -17.43 -10.18
C ILE A 296 -10.26 -18.02 -10.33
N HIS A 297 -9.57 -17.72 -11.43
CA HIS A 297 -8.22 -18.20 -11.69
C HIS A 297 -7.22 -17.75 -10.60
N PHE A 298 -7.30 -16.47 -10.18
CA PHE A 298 -6.49 -15.95 -9.08
C PHE A 298 -6.71 -16.73 -7.76
N LEU A 299 -7.96 -16.99 -7.38
CA LEU A 299 -8.28 -17.71 -6.15
C LEU A 299 -7.83 -19.18 -6.19
N SER A 300 -8.02 -19.87 -7.31
CA SER A 300 -7.58 -21.26 -7.52
C SER A 300 -6.07 -21.42 -7.46
N ARG A 301 -5.31 -20.38 -7.85
CA ARG A 301 -3.85 -20.39 -7.70
C ARG A 301 -3.41 -20.26 -6.25
N ASN A 302 -4.08 -19.39 -5.49
CA ASN A 302 -3.72 -19.07 -4.12
C ASN A 302 -4.27 -20.08 -3.09
N ASN A 303 -5.17 -20.97 -3.51
CA ASN A 303 -5.76 -21.99 -2.67
C ASN A 303 -5.68 -23.38 -3.34
N PRO A 304 -4.67 -24.20 -3.01
CA PRO A 304 -4.48 -25.52 -3.61
C PRO A 304 -5.70 -26.44 -3.49
N SER A 305 -6.49 -26.28 -2.43
CA SER A 305 -7.70 -27.06 -2.16
C SER A 305 -8.82 -26.79 -3.19
N LEU A 306 -8.86 -25.58 -3.77
CA LEU A 306 -9.84 -25.23 -4.80
C LEU A 306 -9.49 -25.76 -6.19
N LYS A 307 -8.22 -26.13 -6.44
CA LYS A 307 -7.83 -26.71 -7.73
C LYS A 307 -8.59 -28.00 -8.02
N LEU A 308 -8.87 -28.80 -7.00
CA LEU A 308 -9.69 -29.99 -7.15
C LEU A 308 -11.15 -29.67 -7.51
N TYR A 309 -11.72 -28.60 -6.94
CA TYR A 309 -13.12 -28.21 -7.15
C TYR A 309 -13.38 -27.55 -8.51
N CYS A 310 -12.43 -26.73 -8.99
CA CYS A 310 -12.55 -26.09 -10.31
C CYS A 310 -12.33 -27.10 -11.46
N ASN A 311 -11.42 -28.07 -11.29
CA ASN A 311 -11.18 -29.11 -12.29
C ASN A 311 -12.39 -30.05 -12.49
N THR A 312 -13.28 -30.15 -11.51
CA THR A 312 -14.51 -30.96 -11.61
C THR A 312 -15.74 -30.18 -12.08
N SER A 313 -15.70 -28.84 -12.04
CA SER A 313 -16.87 -27.98 -12.29
C SER A 313 -16.78 -27.16 -13.58
N PHE A 314 -15.59 -27.04 -14.17
CA PHE A 314 -15.33 -26.31 -15.41
C PHE A 314 -14.85 -27.25 -16.53
N GLU A 315 -15.75 -28.07 -17.08
CA GLU A 315 -15.60 -28.50 -18.48
C GLU A 315 -15.95 -27.29 -19.36
N VAL A 316 -14.92 -26.61 -19.85
CA VAL A 316 -15.07 -25.47 -20.78
C VAL A 316 -15.70 -26.00 -22.08
N PRO A 317 -16.88 -25.49 -22.51
CA PRO A 317 -17.37 -25.77 -23.84
C PRO A 317 -16.41 -25.10 -24.83
N ASP A 318 -15.79 -25.91 -25.68
CA ASP A 318 -14.83 -25.53 -26.72
C ASP A 318 -13.45 -25.07 -26.22
N GLY A 319 -12.61 -26.04 -25.85
CA GLY A 319 -11.29 -26.33 -26.45
C GLY A 319 -10.20 -25.26 -26.60
N ASN A 320 -10.46 -24.00 -26.26
CA ASN A 320 -9.50 -22.91 -26.29
C ASN A 320 -9.19 -22.53 -24.84
N GLY A 321 -8.18 -23.18 -24.27
CA GLY A 321 -7.58 -22.71 -23.03
C GLY A 321 -7.15 -21.27 -23.22
N VAL A 322 -7.70 -20.36 -22.42
CA VAL A 322 -7.21 -18.98 -22.35
C VAL A 322 -5.84 -19.04 -21.66
N GLU A 323 -4.80 -19.36 -22.42
CA GLU A 323 -3.42 -19.12 -22.00
C GLU A 323 -3.20 -17.61 -22.00
N LEU A 324 -3.43 -16.98 -20.85
CA LEU A 324 -2.96 -15.62 -20.63
C LEU A 324 -1.44 -15.60 -20.73
N THR A 325 -0.87 -14.45 -21.09
CA THR A 325 0.57 -14.29 -21.31
C THR A 325 1.32 -14.05 -19.99
N PRO A 326 2.60 -14.47 -19.85
CA PRO A 326 3.48 -14.22 -18.69
C PRO A 326 3.37 -12.80 -18.08
N SER A 327 3.15 -11.76 -18.89
CA SER A 327 2.99 -10.37 -18.48
C SER A 327 1.67 -10.03 -17.79
N GLU A 328 0.55 -10.66 -18.18
CA GLU A 328 -0.75 -10.47 -17.51
C GLU A 328 -0.77 -11.12 -16.11
N TYR A 329 0.13 -12.06 -15.85
CA TYR A 329 0.30 -12.73 -14.56
C TYR A 329 1.16 -11.97 -13.55
N GLU A 330 1.93 -10.95 -13.95
CA GLU A 330 2.68 -10.12 -12.99
C GLU A 330 1.78 -9.14 -12.25
N VAL A 331 0.71 -8.67 -12.91
CA VAL A 331 -0.29 -7.70 -12.40
C VAL A 331 -0.93 -8.11 -11.06
N TRP A 332 -0.99 -9.42 -10.79
CA TRP A 332 -1.64 -10.01 -9.62
C TRP A 332 -0.68 -10.51 -8.54
N LYS A 333 0.63 -10.50 -8.79
CA LYS A 333 1.64 -10.97 -7.82
C LYS A 333 2.09 -9.90 -6.84
N GLY A 334 1.82 -8.63 -7.12
CA GLY A 334 2.12 -7.52 -6.22
C GLY A 334 0.96 -7.24 -5.28
N ASP A 335 1.18 -7.38 -3.97
CA ASP A 335 0.39 -6.61 -3.01
C ASP A 335 0.72 -5.13 -3.28
N TRP A 336 -0.32 -4.35 -3.58
CA TRP A 336 -0.38 -3.25 -4.55
C TRP A 336 -0.46 -3.73 -6.00
N THR A 337 -1.68 -3.79 -6.56
CA THR A 337 -1.82 -4.01 -8.02
C THR A 337 -1.02 -2.94 -8.74
N ASP A 338 -0.35 -3.28 -9.83
CA ASP A 338 0.31 -2.29 -10.66
C ASP A 338 -0.65 -1.14 -11.01
N ASP A 339 -1.96 -1.39 -11.07
CA ASP A 339 -3.01 -0.38 -11.21
C ASP A 339 -3.09 0.65 -10.06
N GLU A 340 -2.92 0.24 -8.80
CA GLU A 340 -2.92 1.14 -7.64
C GLU A 340 -1.66 2.01 -7.63
N MET A 341 -0.51 1.41 -7.95
CA MET A 341 0.75 2.12 -8.09
C MET A 341 0.77 3.02 -9.32
N VAL A 342 0.17 2.60 -10.44
CA VAL A 342 -0.02 3.42 -11.64
C VAL A 342 -0.91 4.60 -11.30
N GLU A 343 -1.97 4.40 -10.53
CA GLU A 343 -2.86 5.47 -10.11
C GLU A 343 -2.24 6.44 -9.11
N LEU A 344 -1.44 5.93 -8.19
CA LEU A 344 -0.69 6.77 -7.25
C LEU A 344 0.45 7.48 -7.98
N ASN A 345 1.15 6.80 -8.88
CA ASN A 345 2.14 7.43 -9.77
C ASN A 345 1.48 8.49 -10.66
N LYS A 346 0.26 8.26 -11.15
CA LYS A 346 -0.52 9.27 -11.87
C LYS A 346 -0.82 10.46 -10.97
N LEU A 347 -1.24 10.23 -9.72
CA LEU A 347 -1.42 11.31 -8.74
C LEU A 347 -0.11 12.10 -8.49
N LEU A 348 1.01 11.39 -8.39
CA LEU A 348 2.33 12.00 -8.21
C LEU A 348 2.80 12.75 -9.47
N SER A 349 2.50 12.25 -10.67
CA SER A 349 2.77 12.93 -11.94
C SER A 349 1.90 14.17 -12.11
N ASP A 350 0.63 14.10 -11.70
CA ASP A 350 -0.27 15.27 -11.67
C ASP A 350 0.30 16.35 -10.74
N PHE A 351 0.95 15.95 -9.63
CA PHE A 351 1.67 16.90 -8.79
C PHE A 351 2.88 17.50 -9.51
N GLU A 352 3.64 16.78 -10.32
CA GLU A 352 4.77 17.38 -11.06
C GLU A 352 4.35 18.45 -12.07
N LEU A 353 3.10 18.42 -12.55
CA LEU A 353 2.57 19.34 -13.56
C LEU A 353 1.91 20.61 -13.01
N LEU A 354 1.63 20.64 -11.70
CA LEU A 354 1.06 21.78 -10.96
C LEU A 354 2.16 22.66 -10.35
#